data_AF-A0A968UK46-F1
#
_entry.id   AF-A0A968UK46-F1
#
_cell.length_a   1.000
_cell.length_b   1.000
_cell.length_c   1.000
_cell.angle_alpha   90.00
_cell.angle_beta   90.00
_cell.angle_gamma   90.00
#
_symmetry.space_group_name_H-M   'P 1'
#
loop_
_entity.id
_entity.type
_entity.pdbx_description
1 polymer ?
#
loop_
_entity_poly.entity_id
_entity_poly.type
_entity_poly.pdbx_seq_one_letter_code
_entity_poly.pdbx_strand_id
1 'polypeptide(L)' 'LDNPDKDCDLDYVPKIARKADVEYAMSNSFGFGGTNGCLVFRKYR' A
#
# COMPACT_ATOMS: atom_id res chain seq x y z
N LEU A 1 13.52 -5.20 -0.68
CA LEU A 1 13.75 -4.15 0.33
C LEU A 1 15.07 -4.49 1.02
N ASP A 2 16.15 -4.36 0.27
CA ASP A 2 17.49 -4.81 0.66
C ASP A 2 18.41 -3.61 0.91
N ASN A 3 18.09 -2.49 0.28
CA ASN A 3 18.67 -1.17 0.51
C ASN A 3 17.51 -0.16 0.53
N PRO A 4 16.74 -0.06 1.62
CA PRO A 4 15.66 0.95 1.72
C PRO A 4 16.25 2.36 1.73
N ASP A 5 15.53 3.29 1.12
CA ASP A 5 15.86 4.72 1.18
C ASP A 5 15.54 5.26 2.60
N LYS A 6 16.28 6.27 3.05
CA LYS A 6 16.05 6.92 4.34
C LYS A 6 14.70 7.63 4.40
N ASP A 7 14.23 8.14 3.25
CA ASP A 7 12.94 8.83 3.15
C ASP A 7 11.76 7.85 3.04
N CYS A 8 12.03 6.55 2.86
CA CYS A 8 11.03 5.49 2.81
C CYS A 8 11.03 4.69 4.13
N ASP A 9 10.48 5.29 5.18
CA ASP A 9 10.54 4.79 6.56
C ASP A 9 9.25 4.07 7.05
N LEU A 10 8.28 3.83 6.15
CA LEU A 10 7.04 3.13 6.47
C LEU A 10 7.23 1.60 6.59
N ASP A 11 6.21 0.93 7.13
CA ASP A 11 6.16 -0.54 7.16
C ASP A 11 5.65 -1.11 5.83
N TYR A 12 6.59 -1.45 4.94
CA TYR A 12 6.30 -1.96 3.60
C TYR A 12 6.06 -3.48 3.52
N VAL A 13 6.02 -4.20 4.65
CA VAL A 13 5.82 -5.68 4.70
C VAL A 13 6.75 -6.43 3.70
N PRO A 14 8.08 -6.30 3.83
CA PRO A 14 9.00 -6.81 2.82
C PRO A 14 9.10 -8.35 2.83
N LYS A 15 9.19 -8.94 1.63
CA LYS A 15 9.62 -10.33 1.33
C LYS A 15 8.67 -11.44 1.80
N ILE A 16 8.13 -11.37 3.01
CA ILE A 16 7.33 -12.42 3.63
C ILE A 16 5.95 -11.85 3.98
N ALA A 17 4.91 -12.56 3.57
CA ALA A 17 3.54 -12.18 3.92
C ALA A 17 3.36 -12.19 5.45
N ARG A 18 2.72 -11.14 5.97
CA ARG A 18 2.34 -11.02 7.37
C ARG A 18 0.83 -11.09 7.49
N LYS A 19 0.33 -11.96 8.39
CA LYS A 19 -1.09 -12.04 8.70
C LYS A 19 -1.53 -10.76 9.42
N ALA A 20 -2.60 -10.14 8.95
CA ALA A 20 -3.25 -9.00 9.56
C ALA A 20 -4.77 -9.10 9.36
N ASP A 21 -5.55 -8.66 10.34
CA ASP A 21 -7.00 -8.49 10.16
C ASP A 21 -7.26 -7.10 9.57
N VAL A 22 -7.56 -7.07 8.27
CA VAL A 22 -7.69 -5.84 7.50
C VAL A 22 -9.15 -5.57 7.20
N GLU A 23 -9.74 -4.61 7.92
CA GLU A 23 -11.15 -4.22 7.76
C GLU A 23 -11.35 -3.26 6.58
N TYR A 24 -10.35 -2.43 6.29
CA TYR A 24 -10.34 -1.45 5.21
C TYR A 24 -9.02 -1.52 4.44
N ALA A 25 -9.09 -1.37 3.13
CA ALA A 25 -7.92 -1.34 2.26
C ALA A 25 -7.99 -0.16 1.29
N MET A 26 -6.85 0.45 1.01
CA MET A 26 -6.70 1.53 0.05
C MET A 26 -5.79 1.07 -1.09
N SER A 27 -6.19 1.34 -2.33
CA SER A 27 -5.38 1.12 -3.52
C SER A 27 -5.15 2.46 -4.22
N ASN A 28 -3.91 2.93 -4.18
CA ASN A 28 -3.50 4.19 -4.82
C ASN A 28 -2.95 3.93 -6.23
N SER A 29 -3.24 4.84 -7.16
CA SER A 29 -2.74 4.81 -8.53
C SER A 29 -2.32 6.21 -8.95
N PHE A 30 -1.03 6.39 -9.22
CA PHE A 30 -0.44 7.65 -9.67
C PHE A 30 0.16 7.44 -11.05
N GLY A 31 -0.61 7.78 -12.09
CA GLY A 31 -0.27 7.56 -13.49
C GLY A 31 0.53 8.71 -14.11
N PHE A 32 1.28 8.39 -15.16
CA PHE A 32 1.94 9.40 -15.98
C PHE A 32 0.92 10.39 -16.57
N GLY A 33 1.35 11.63 -16.78
CA GLY A 33 0.45 12.72 -17.19
C GLY A 33 -0.33 13.35 -16.04
N GLY A 34 -0.05 12.98 -14.79
CA GLY A 34 -0.63 13.60 -13.59
C GLY A 34 -1.99 13.02 -13.17
N THR A 35 -2.39 11.87 -13.73
CA THR A 35 -3.65 11.22 -13.37
C THR A 35 -3.51 10.49 -12.04
N ASN A 36 -4.15 11.02 -10.99
CA ASN A 36 -4.15 10.42 -9.67
C ASN A 36 -5.54 9.87 -9.33
N GLY A 37 -5.57 8.64 -8.80
CA GLY A 37 -6.81 7.97 -8.39
C GLY A 37 -6.58 7.07 -7.18
N CYS A 38 -7.63 6.85 -6.41
CA CYS A 38 -7.62 5.99 -5.24
C CYS A 38 -8.95 5.24 -5.13
N LEU A 39 -8.88 3.96 -4.77
CA LEU A 39 -10.03 3.14 -4.42
C LEU A 39 -9.92 2.74 -2.95
N VAL A 40 -11.03 2.86 -2.21
CA VAL A 40 -11.13 2.40 -0.82
C VAL A 40 -12.15 1.28 -0.75
N PHE A 41 -11.73 0.16 -0.19
CA PHE A 41 -12.53 -1.03 0.01
C PHE A 41 -12.75 -1.27 1.49
N ARG A 42 -13.88 -1.89 1.81
CA ARG A 42 -14.19 -2.42 3.13
C ARG A 42 -14.53 -3.90 2.98
N LYS A 43 -14.15 -4.69 3.97
CA LYS A 43 -14.61 -6.08 4.10
C LYS A 43 -16.13 -6.17 3.95
N TYR A 44 -16.58 -7.00 3.01
CA TYR A 44 -18.00 -7.22 2.75
C TYR A 44 -18.64 -7.96 3.93
N ARG A 45 -19.93 -7.70 4.16
CA ARG A 45 -20.72 -8.32 5.24
C ARG A 45 -21.57 -9.44 4.71
#